data_AF-X0X6G3-F1
#
_entry.id   AF-X0X6G3-F1
#
_cell.length_a   1.000
_cell.length_b   1.000
_cell.length_c   1.000
_cell.angle_alpha   90.00
_cell.angle_beta   90.00
_cell.angle_gamma   90.00
#
_symmetry.space_group_name_H-M   'P 1'
#
loop_
_entity.id
_entity.type
_entity.pdbx_description
1 polymer ?
#
loop_
_entity_poly.entity_id
_entity_poly.type
_entity_poly.pdbx_seq_one_letter_code
_entity_poly.pdbx_strand_id
1 'polypeptide(L)'
;GEVIATLGACDSGLILIDGTCGVEVGTERVWELLNQHNLPRVIFINKLDKENADFSTVLSEIKKRLGKKCLAFQFPIGSEASFKESIDLLNQEALNKLADADKTKAEELRKELIEAVAESDDVLLEKYLEGEELPLEVIHKAARSAVLSGKIVPVFCGAATKEIGVKDLLTGIIDFLSSPGDRGKIQGLDPKSKENKEIKISADGSFTAQVFKTILDPYVGQLTLFRVFSGSLSENSSFYNSTKETKERIGK
;
A
#
# COMPACT_ATOMS: atom_id res chain seq x y z
N GLY A 1 0.32 8.26 -18.12
CA GLY A 1 -0.14 7.12 -18.95
C GLY A 1 0.07 5.82 -18.22
N GLU A 2 1.32 5.46 -17.94
CA GLU A 2 1.67 4.15 -17.39
C GLU A 2 0.98 3.84 -16.05
N VAL A 3 0.95 4.78 -15.10
CA VAL A 3 0.27 4.61 -13.81
C VAL A 3 -1.21 4.26 -13.99
N ILE A 4 -1.91 4.95 -14.88
CA ILE A 4 -3.35 4.74 -15.11
C ILE A 4 -3.60 3.33 -15.66
N ALA A 5 -2.75 2.89 -16.58
CA ALA A 5 -2.86 1.56 -17.17
C ALA A 5 -2.61 0.45 -16.14
N THR A 6 -1.65 0.63 -15.22
CA THR A 6 -1.29 -0.39 -14.23
C THR A 6 -2.24 -0.44 -13.03
N LEU A 7 -2.97 0.63 -12.70
CA LEU A 7 -3.89 0.65 -11.56
C LEU A 7 -4.95 -0.45 -11.59
N GLY A 8 -5.47 -0.79 -12.78
CA GLY A 8 -6.41 -1.90 -12.93
C GLY A 8 -5.81 -3.26 -12.55
N ALA A 9 -4.49 -3.40 -12.78
CA ALA A 9 -3.74 -4.62 -12.53
C ALA A 9 -3.13 -4.71 -11.12
N CYS A 10 -3.10 -3.63 -10.34
CA CYS A 10 -2.53 -3.64 -8.99
C CYS A 10 -3.63 -3.83 -7.93
N ASP A 11 -3.23 -4.33 -6.75
CA ASP A 11 -4.10 -4.41 -5.56
C ASP A 11 -3.77 -3.34 -4.51
N SER A 12 -2.54 -2.84 -4.51
CA SER A 12 -2.12 -1.79 -3.60
C SER A 12 -1.10 -0.85 -4.26
N GLY A 13 -0.94 0.34 -3.68
CA GLY A 13 0.07 1.32 -4.10
C GLY A 13 1.17 1.52 -3.07
N LEU A 14 2.42 1.70 -3.53
CA LEU A 14 3.52 2.24 -2.73
C LEU A 14 3.84 3.63 -3.28
N ILE A 15 3.72 4.65 -2.43
CA ILE A 15 4.04 6.03 -2.77
C ILE A 15 5.39 6.37 -2.15
N LEU A 16 6.36 6.70 -3.00
CA LEU A 16 7.67 7.17 -2.57
C LEU A 16 7.63 8.70 -2.44
N ILE A 17 8.11 9.21 -1.31
CA ILE A 17 8.23 10.64 -1.04
C ILE A 17 9.69 10.94 -0.71
N ASP A 18 10.21 12.03 -1.26
CA ASP A 18 11.56 12.49 -0.95
C ASP A 18 11.58 13.23 0.39
N GLY A 19 12.42 12.78 1.33
CA GLY A 19 12.60 13.40 2.64
C GLY A 19 13.11 14.84 2.60
N THR A 20 13.69 15.30 1.48
CA THR A 20 14.13 16.71 1.32
C THR A 20 13.09 17.58 0.65
N CYS A 21 12.33 17.05 -0.31
CA CYS A 21 11.39 17.83 -1.12
C CYS A 21 9.96 17.77 -0.60
N GLY A 22 9.61 16.74 0.17
CA GLY A 22 8.26 16.54 0.69
C GLY A 22 7.25 16.18 -0.41
N VAL A 23 6.02 16.67 -0.25
CA VAL A 23 4.90 16.30 -1.13
C VAL A 23 4.86 17.15 -2.39
N GLU A 24 5.04 16.52 -3.53
CA GLU A 24 4.99 17.18 -4.84
C GLU A 24 3.63 17.01 -5.53
N VAL A 25 3.38 17.81 -6.57
CA VAL A 25 2.14 17.76 -7.39
C VAL A 25 1.93 16.36 -8.00
N GLY A 26 3.02 15.67 -8.36
CA GLY A 26 2.96 14.28 -8.85
C GLY A 26 2.42 13.31 -7.79
N THR A 27 2.81 13.50 -6.53
CA THR A 27 2.35 12.70 -5.38
C THR A 27 0.86 12.88 -5.16
N GLU A 28 0.35 14.11 -5.20
CA GLU A 28 -1.09 14.41 -5.07
C GLU A 28 -1.90 13.77 -6.20
N ARG A 29 -1.40 13.82 -7.44
CA ARG A 29 -2.09 13.18 -8.58
C ARG A 29 -2.17 11.65 -8.43
N VAL A 30 -1.10 11.00 -7.98
CA VAL A 30 -1.10 9.55 -7.73
C VAL A 30 -2.02 9.22 -6.54
N TRP A 31 -2.03 10.07 -5.51
CA TRP A 31 -2.92 9.92 -4.36
C TRP A 31 -4.40 9.92 -4.76
N GLU A 32 -4.80 10.89 -5.58
CA GLU A 32 -6.16 10.98 -6.11
C GLU A 32 -6.54 9.77 -6.94
N LEU A 33 -5.64 9.30 -7.80
CA LEU A 33 -5.87 8.09 -8.60
C LEU A 33 -6.09 6.87 -7.72
N LEU A 34 -5.27 6.67 -6.69
CA LEU A 34 -5.45 5.56 -5.76
C LEU A 34 -6.76 5.70 -4.96
N ASN A 35 -7.20 6.93 -4.62
CA ASN A 35 -8.50 7.18 -3.97
C ASN A 35 -9.67 6.79 -4.90
N GLN A 36 -9.62 7.17 -6.18
CA GLN A 36 -10.67 6.83 -7.15
C GLN A 36 -10.86 5.32 -7.33
N HIS A 37 -9.79 4.54 -7.17
CA HIS A 37 -9.81 3.09 -7.27
C HIS A 37 -9.97 2.37 -5.92
N ASN A 38 -10.10 3.10 -4.80
CA ASN A 38 -10.18 2.54 -3.45
C ASN A 38 -9.06 1.53 -3.13
N LEU A 39 -7.84 1.77 -3.64
CA LEU A 39 -6.73 0.85 -3.42
C LEU A 39 -6.04 1.15 -2.08
N PRO A 40 -5.79 0.13 -1.24
CA PRO A 40 -4.89 0.24 -0.09
C PRO A 40 -3.52 0.73 -0.55
N ARG A 41 -2.83 1.47 0.31
CA ARG A 41 -1.53 2.04 -0.03
C ARG A 41 -0.67 2.27 1.19
N VAL A 42 0.63 2.37 0.95
CA VAL A 42 1.66 2.71 1.93
C VAL A 42 2.49 3.87 1.39
N ILE A 43 2.97 4.73 2.28
CA ILE A 43 3.91 5.80 1.96
C ILE A 43 5.27 5.41 2.51
N PHE A 44 6.33 5.66 1.74
CA PHE A 44 7.71 5.54 2.21
C PHE A 44 8.45 6.86 1.98
N ILE A 45 8.84 7.51 3.09
CA ILE A 45 9.69 8.70 3.08
C ILE A 45 11.13 8.22 2.94
N ASN A 46 11.71 8.42 1.76
CA ASN A 46 13.05 7.99 1.41
C ASN A 46 14.06 9.13 1.54
N LYS A 47 15.35 8.81 1.44
CA LYS A 47 16.48 9.76 1.46
C LYS A 47 16.62 10.58 2.74
N LEU A 48 16.23 9.99 3.88
CA LEU A 48 16.46 10.62 5.19
C LEU A 48 17.95 10.76 5.56
N ASP A 49 18.84 10.17 4.76
CA ASP A 49 20.28 10.31 4.89
C ASP A 49 20.87 11.58 4.25
N LYS A 50 20.04 12.38 3.57
CA LYS A 50 20.46 13.61 2.88
C LYS A 50 20.40 14.83 3.80
N GLU A 51 21.19 15.84 3.48
CA GLU A 51 21.13 17.15 4.14
C GLU A 51 19.75 17.78 3.95
N ASN A 52 19.25 18.44 4.99
CA ASN A 52 17.91 19.04 5.07
C ASN A 52 16.75 18.03 5.03
N ALA A 53 17.01 16.73 5.14
CA ALA A 53 15.95 15.75 5.27
C ALA A 53 15.36 15.79 6.69
N ASP A 54 14.07 16.11 6.78
CA ASP A 54 13.35 16.17 8.07
C ASP A 54 12.04 15.39 7.98
N PHE A 55 12.05 14.23 8.66
CA PHE A 55 10.88 13.36 8.75
C PHE A 55 9.67 14.05 9.38
N SER A 56 9.86 14.86 10.43
CA SER A 56 8.74 15.49 11.15
C SER A 56 8.04 16.52 10.28
N THR A 57 8.82 17.31 9.55
CA THR A 57 8.31 18.30 8.61
C THR A 57 7.58 17.64 7.44
N VAL A 58 8.18 16.62 6.83
CA VAL A 58 7.57 15.88 5.71
C VAL A 58 6.31 15.14 6.14
N LEU A 59 6.30 14.51 7.32
CA LEU A 59 5.13 13.86 7.88
C LEU A 59 3.98 14.87 8.12
N SER A 60 4.30 16.07 8.63
CA SER A 60 3.31 17.14 8.80
C SER A 60 2.73 17.59 7.46
N GLU A 61 3.57 17.73 6.43
CA GLU A 61 3.13 18.07 5.08
C GLU A 61 2.22 16.99 4.48
N ILE A 62 2.61 15.73 4.60
CA ILE A 62 1.80 14.57 4.17
C ILE A 62 0.42 14.62 4.82
N LYS A 63 0.34 14.85 6.14
CA LYS A 63 -0.94 14.94 6.85
C LYS A 63 -1.79 16.11 6.38
N LYS A 64 -1.17 17.25 6.06
CA LYS A 64 -1.86 18.46 5.58
C LYS A 64 -2.42 18.30 4.17
N ARG A 65 -1.64 17.73 3.24
CA ARG A 65 -2.01 17.64 1.82
C ARG A 65 -2.75 16.35 1.46
N LEU A 66 -2.31 15.21 1.99
CA LEU A 66 -2.85 13.89 1.64
C LEU A 66 -3.94 13.44 2.64
N GLY A 67 -3.92 13.99 3.85
CA GLY A 67 -4.95 13.84 4.87
C GLY A 67 -4.45 13.22 6.18
N LYS A 68 -5.25 13.40 7.24
CA LYS A 68 -4.90 12.95 8.61
C LYS A 68 -4.79 11.44 8.79
N LYS A 69 -5.30 10.65 7.84
CA LYS A 69 -5.17 9.18 7.83
C LYS A 69 -3.75 8.67 7.64
N CYS A 70 -2.82 9.53 7.21
CA CYS A 70 -1.42 9.18 7.06
C CYS A 70 -0.73 9.17 8.42
N LEU A 71 -0.41 7.99 8.92
CA LEU A 71 0.15 7.80 10.27
C LEU A 71 1.54 7.19 10.19
N ALA A 72 2.45 7.66 11.05
CA ALA A 72 3.77 7.09 11.17
C ALA A 72 3.67 5.69 11.77
N PHE A 73 4.20 4.69 11.07
CA PHE A 73 4.40 3.34 11.61
C PHE A 73 5.85 3.15 12.07
N GLN A 74 6.74 4.05 11.63
CA GLN A 74 8.14 4.04 12.00
C GLN A 74 8.61 5.38 12.52
N PHE A 75 9.60 5.34 13.40
CA PHE A 75 10.34 6.48 13.89
C PHE A 75 11.80 6.41 13.46
N PRO A 76 12.33 7.43 12.74
CA PRO A 76 13.73 7.44 12.35
C PRO A 76 14.65 7.81 13.52
N ILE A 77 15.77 7.10 13.68
CA ILE A 77 16.83 7.44 14.64
C ILE A 77 17.99 8.15 13.92
N GLY A 78 18.29 9.35 14.41
CA GLY A 78 19.27 10.24 13.81
C GLY A 78 18.71 10.99 12.61
N SER A 79 19.49 11.95 12.12
CA SER A 79 19.13 12.81 10.99
C SER A 79 20.28 12.91 10.00
N GLU A 80 19.94 13.03 8.71
CA GLU A 80 20.91 13.28 7.65
C GLU A 80 22.05 12.24 7.66
N ALA A 81 23.32 12.68 7.69
CA ALA A 81 24.48 11.79 7.76
C ALA A 81 24.48 10.86 9.00
N SER A 82 23.80 11.25 10.08
CA SER A 82 23.68 10.48 11.32
C SER A 82 22.47 9.53 11.36
N PHE A 83 21.65 9.49 10.30
CA PHE A 83 20.53 8.56 10.21
C PHE A 83 21.04 7.11 10.13
N LYS A 84 20.63 6.29 11.12
CA LYS A 84 21.16 4.92 11.32
C LYS A 84 20.11 3.84 11.11
N GLU A 85 18.93 4.03 11.66
CA GLU A 85 17.88 3.01 11.69
C GLU A 85 16.49 3.62 11.84
N SER A 86 15.47 2.80 11.63
CA SER A 86 14.06 3.10 11.85
C SER A 86 13.48 2.12 12.86
N ILE A 87 12.74 2.62 13.84
CA ILE A 87 12.07 1.80 14.87
C ILE A 87 10.59 1.67 14.55
N ASP A 88 10.04 0.47 14.71
CA ASP A 88 8.60 0.21 14.66
C ASP A 88 7.89 0.81 15.89
N LEU A 89 6.88 1.65 15.63
CA LEU A 89 6.08 2.31 16.66
C LEU A 89 5.02 1.39 17.27
N LEU A 90 4.64 0.29 16.61
CA LEU A 90 3.71 -0.68 17.16
C LEU A 90 4.37 -1.48 18.31
N ASN A 91 5.67 -1.78 18.16
CA ASN A 91 6.44 -2.53 19.15
C ASN A 91 6.97 -1.66 20.30
N GLN A 92 6.33 -1.77 21.47
CA GLN A 92 6.69 -1.01 22.67
C GLN A 92 8.10 -1.32 23.20
N GLU A 93 8.61 -2.53 23.01
CA GLU A 93 9.97 -2.88 23.46
C GLU A 93 11.05 -2.12 22.68
N ALA A 94 10.78 -1.79 21.42
CA ALA A 94 11.72 -1.05 20.59
C ALA A 94 11.86 0.41 21.06
N LEU A 95 10.76 1.02 21.54
CA LEU A 95 10.77 2.39 22.11
C LEU A 95 11.61 2.51 23.38
N ASN A 96 11.67 1.44 24.19
CA ASN A 96 12.45 1.45 25.43
C ASN A 96 13.96 1.54 25.19
N LYS A 97 14.43 1.35 23.96
CA LYS A 97 15.84 1.46 23.56
C LYS A 97 16.22 2.88 23.12
N LEU A 98 15.25 3.78 22.99
CA LEU A 98 15.47 5.18 22.60
C LEU A 98 16.02 6.03 23.75
N ALA A 99 16.79 7.05 23.40
CA ALA A 99 17.16 8.12 24.33
C ALA A 99 15.93 8.96 24.71
N ASP A 100 15.91 9.56 25.91
CA ASP A 100 14.74 10.23 26.49
C ASP A 100 14.09 11.30 25.56
N ALA A 101 14.91 12.07 24.84
CA ALA A 101 14.43 13.12 23.94
C ALA A 101 13.67 12.56 22.72
N ASP A 102 14.16 11.46 22.14
CA ASP A 102 13.53 10.80 21.00
C ASP A 102 12.37 9.92 21.43
N LYS A 103 12.46 9.33 22.63
CA LYS A 103 11.41 8.52 23.24
C LYS A 103 10.11 9.31 23.37
N THR A 104 10.17 10.55 23.88
CA THR A 104 8.97 11.39 24.03
C THR A 104 8.26 11.61 22.69
N LYS A 105 9.01 11.93 21.63
CA LYS A 105 8.43 12.15 20.29
C LYS A 105 7.86 10.86 19.68
N ALA A 106 8.55 9.75 19.87
CA ALA A 106 8.10 8.45 19.38
C ALA A 106 6.84 7.98 20.13
N GLU A 107 6.73 8.24 21.44
CA GLU A 107 5.53 7.96 22.24
C GLU A 107 4.33 8.81 21.80
N GLU A 108 4.53 10.08 21.44
CA GLU A 108 3.47 10.93 20.89
C GLU A 108 2.93 10.38 19.55
N LEU A 109 3.83 10.02 18.63
CA LEU A 109 3.44 9.43 17.34
C LEU A 109 2.77 8.06 17.51
N ARG A 110 3.28 7.24 18.44
CA ARG A 110 2.64 5.98 18.78
C ARG A 110 1.24 6.19 19.35
N LYS A 111 1.06 7.15 20.25
CA LYS A 111 -0.25 7.44 20.82
C LYS A 111 -1.26 7.78 19.73
N GLU A 112 -0.90 8.68 18.81
CA GLU A 112 -1.74 9.01 17.65
C GLU A 112 -2.05 7.78 16.78
N LEU A 113 -1.07 6.90 16.56
CA LEU A 113 -1.26 5.66 15.82
C LEU A 113 -2.25 4.71 16.52
N ILE A 114 -2.07 4.46 17.81
CA ILE A 114 -2.93 3.56 18.59
C ILE A 114 -4.35 4.12 18.70
N GLU A 115 -4.51 5.43 18.91
CA GLU A 115 -5.81 6.11 18.91
C GLU A 115 -6.54 5.87 17.58
N ALA A 116 -5.88 6.13 16.45
CA ALA A 116 -6.51 5.94 15.15
C ALA A 116 -6.82 4.47 14.82
N VAL A 117 -5.99 3.53 15.30
CA VAL A 117 -6.26 2.09 15.17
C VAL A 117 -7.47 1.71 16.02
N ALA A 118 -7.58 2.22 17.25
CA ALA A 118 -8.75 1.99 18.10
C ALA A 118 -10.03 2.59 17.49
N GLU A 119 -9.98 3.80 16.94
CA GLU A 119 -11.11 4.42 16.22
C GLU A 119 -11.57 3.65 14.98
N SER A 120 -10.74 2.73 14.47
CA SER A 120 -11.09 1.95 13.29
C SER A 120 -12.07 0.79 13.58
N ASP A 121 -12.19 0.39 14.85
CA ASP A 121 -12.98 -0.75 15.36
C ASP A 121 -13.67 -0.38 16.68
N ASP A 122 -15.01 -0.39 16.70
CA ASP A 122 -15.82 0.04 17.85
C ASP A 122 -15.47 -0.71 19.14
N VAL A 123 -15.13 -2.01 19.05
CA VAL A 123 -14.78 -2.83 20.22
C VAL A 123 -13.42 -2.43 20.78
N LEU A 124 -12.48 -2.06 19.92
CA LEU A 124 -11.16 -1.58 20.37
C LEU A 124 -11.23 -0.17 20.92
N LEU A 125 -12.10 0.67 20.36
CA LEU A 125 -12.33 2.01 20.87
C LEU A 125 -12.84 1.98 22.33
N GLU A 126 -13.84 1.14 22.62
CA GLU A 126 -14.37 0.97 23.99
C GLU A 126 -13.26 0.58 24.98
N LYS A 127 -12.48 -0.47 24.65
CA LYS A 127 -11.35 -0.93 25.49
C LYS A 127 -10.29 0.14 25.70
N TYR A 128 -9.98 0.88 24.65
CA TYR A 128 -9.01 1.96 24.71
C TYR A 128 -9.47 3.09 25.65
N LEU A 129 -10.76 3.46 25.59
CA LEU A 129 -11.36 4.47 26.47
C LEU A 129 -11.42 4.03 27.94
N GLU A 130 -11.56 2.72 28.18
CA GLU A 130 -11.51 2.12 29.50
C GLU A 130 -10.07 2.01 30.07
N GLY A 131 -9.06 2.33 29.25
CA GLY A 131 -7.64 2.25 29.63
C GLY A 131 -7.10 0.83 29.65
N GLU A 132 -7.77 -0.12 28.98
CA GLU A 132 -7.28 -1.49 28.85
C GLU A 132 -6.06 -1.55 27.91
N GLU A 133 -5.07 -2.36 28.27
CA GLU A 133 -3.89 -2.59 27.44
C GLU A 133 -4.24 -3.52 26.27
N LEU A 134 -4.14 -2.99 25.05
CA LEU A 134 -4.43 -3.75 23.83
C LEU A 134 -3.23 -4.65 23.46
N PRO A 135 -3.41 -5.97 23.30
CA PRO A 135 -2.33 -6.85 22.87
C PRO A 135 -1.81 -6.48 21.47
N LEU A 136 -0.50 -6.61 21.25
CA LEU A 136 0.15 -6.27 19.98
C LEU A 136 -0.50 -6.97 18.78
N GLU A 137 -0.84 -8.25 18.90
CA GLU A 137 -1.51 -8.99 17.82
C GLU A 137 -2.88 -8.41 17.43
N VAL A 138 -3.62 -7.90 18.41
CA VAL A 138 -4.93 -7.28 18.21
C VAL A 138 -4.76 -5.96 17.48
N ILE A 139 -3.78 -5.15 17.91
CA ILE A 139 -3.41 -3.89 17.27
C ILE A 139 -2.99 -4.13 15.81
N HIS A 140 -2.13 -5.12 15.53
CA HIS A 140 -1.70 -5.43 14.17
C HIS A 140 -2.86 -5.83 13.25
N LYS A 141 -3.78 -6.68 13.73
CA LYS A 141 -4.96 -7.09 12.95
C LYS A 141 -5.88 -5.91 12.66
N ALA A 142 -6.13 -5.05 13.64
CA ALA A 142 -6.94 -3.86 13.49
C ALA A 142 -6.29 -2.86 12.54
N ALA A 143 -4.99 -2.61 12.69
CA ALA A 143 -4.21 -1.78 11.80
C ALA A 143 -4.28 -2.29 10.36
N ARG A 144 -4.09 -3.60 10.12
CA ARG A 144 -4.26 -4.20 8.78
C ARG A 144 -5.65 -3.94 8.22
N SER A 145 -6.71 -4.21 8.99
CA SER A 145 -8.09 -3.97 8.57
C SER A 145 -8.32 -2.50 8.17
N ALA A 146 -7.82 -1.56 8.99
CA ALA A 146 -7.92 -0.12 8.74
C ALA A 146 -7.14 0.33 7.49
N VAL A 147 -6.00 -0.30 7.20
CA VAL A 147 -5.22 -0.06 5.96
C VAL A 147 -5.96 -0.58 4.74
N LEU A 148 -6.51 -1.80 4.82
CA LEU A 148 -7.28 -2.40 3.72
C LEU A 148 -8.56 -1.61 3.41
N SER A 149 -9.21 -1.04 4.42
CA SER A 149 -10.38 -0.17 4.23
C SER A 149 -10.01 1.27 3.82
N GLY A 150 -8.72 1.62 3.80
CA GLY A 150 -8.23 2.97 3.49
C GLY A 150 -8.51 4.02 4.57
N LYS A 151 -8.89 3.59 5.79
CA LYS A 151 -9.07 4.46 6.97
C LYS A 151 -7.72 4.95 7.51
N ILE A 152 -6.69 4.09 7.42
CA ILE A 152 -5.30 4.41 7.77
C ILE A 152 -4.43 4.22 6.54
N VAL A 153 -3.42 5.07 6.38
CA VAL A 153 -2.34 4.91 5.42
C VAL A 153 -1.02 4.89 6.19
N PRO A 154 -0.31 3.76 6.24
CA PRO A 154 0.92 3.65 6.98
C PRO A 154 2.05 4.43 6.28
N VAL A 155 2.81 5.17 7.07
CA VAL A 155 3.99 5.91 6.64
C VAL A 155 5.23 5.25 7.24
N PHE A 156 6.05 4.69 6.38
CA PHE A 156 7.37 4.15 6.68
C PHE A 156 8.44 5.15 6.29
N CYS A 157 9.66 4.96 6.78
CA CYS A 157 10.76 5.87 6.52
C CYS A 157 12.10 5.16 6.38
N GLY A 158 13.01 5.71 5.59
CA GLY A 158 14.33 5.14 5.44
C GLY A 158 15.24 5.85 4.47
N ALA A 159 16.34 5.15 4.15
CA ALA A 159 17.33 5.56 3.18
C ALA A 159 17.68 4.34 2.32
N ALA A 160 16.96 4.17 1.21
CA ALA A 160 17.05 2.98 0.37
C ALA A 160 18.46 2.76 -0.19
N THR A 161 19.21 3.84 -0.47
CA THR A 161 20.61 3.77 -0.94
C THR A 161 21.58 3.24 0.11
N LYS A 162 21.21 3.29 1.39
CA LYS A 162 21.95 2.72 2.52
C LYS A 162 21.29 1.44 3.07
N GLU A 163 20.26 0.94 2.40
CA GLU A 163 19.44 -0.21 2.82
C GLU A 163 18.75 -0.06 4.19
N ILE A 164 18.60 1.18 4.68
CA ILE A 164 17.95 1.48 5.97
C ILE A 164 16.43 1.58 5.76
N GLY A 165 15.65 0.86 6.56
CA GLY A 165 14.18 0.86 6.53
C GLY A 165 13.54 0.03 5.40
N VAL A 166 14.33 -0.50 4.45
CA VAL A 166 13.81 -1.28 3.32
C VAL A 166 13.23 -2.62 3.77
N LYS A 167 13.88 -3.30 4.73
CA LYS A 167 13.38 -4.58 5.27
C LYS A 167 12.06 -4.38 6.01
N ASP A 168 11.97 -3.31 6.78
CA ASP A 168 10.75 -2.99 7.52
C ASP A 168 9.61 -2.62 6.57
N LEU A 169 9.90 -1.87 5.49
CA LEU A 169 8.94 -1.59 4.43
C LEU A 169 8.41 -2.89 3.79
N LEU A 170 9.30 -3.83 3.45
CA LEU A 170 8.89 -5.12 2.88
C LEU A 170 8.04 -5.93 3.84
N THR A 171 8.39 -5.93 5.13
CA THR A 171 7.60 -6.57 6.19
C THR A 171 6.22 -5.91 6.29
N GLY A 172 6.17 -4.59 6.33
CA GLY A 172 4.92 -3.82 6.34
C GLY A 172 4.05 -4.03 5.09
N ILE A 173 4.65 -4.23 3.91
CA ILE A 173 3.92 -4.60 2.70
C ILE A 173 3.20 -5.94 2.89
N ILE A 174 3.87 -6.93 3.47
CA ILE A 174 3.26 -8.25 3.75
C ILE A 174 2.16 -8.11 4.80
N ASP A 175 2.44 -7.38 5.87
CA ASP A 175 1.57 -7.30 7.04
C ASP A 175 0.34 -6.42 6.86
N PHE A 176 0.41 -5.37 6.02
CA PHE A 176 -0.65 -4.36 5.92
C PHE A 176 -1.31 -4.24 4.54
N LEU A 177 -0.63 -4.60 3.44
CA LEU A 177 -1.23 -4.46 2.11
C LEU A 177 -2.07 -5.68 1.71
N SER A 178 -2.95 -5.45 0.71
CA SER A 178 -3.91 -6.44 0.25
C SER A 178 -3.24 -7.56 -0.53
N SER A 179 -3.62 -8.79 -0.22
CA SER A 179 -3.47 -9.92 -1.12
C SER A 179 -4.53 -9.85 -2.25
N PRO A 180 -4.32 -10.55 -3.38
CA PRO A 180 -5.33 -10.63 -4.43
C PRO A 180 -6.70 -11.17 -3.94
N GLY A 181 -6.69 -12.01 -2.90
CA GLY A 181 -7.91 -12.54 -2.29
C GLY A 181 -8.73 -11.49 -1.52
N ASP A 182 -8.06 -10.48 -0.96
CA ASP A 182 -8.70 -9.43 -0.14
C ASP A 182 -9.60 -8.50 -1.00
N ARG A 183 -9.40 -8.49 -2.32
CA ARG A 183 -10.20 -7.69 -3.27
C ARG A 183 -11.63 -8.23 -3.45
N GLY A 184 -11.86 -9.51 -3.13
CA GLY A 184 -13.17 -10.16 -3.13
C GLY A 184 -13.78 -10.36 -4.53
N LYS A 185 -14.33 -9.30 -5.11
CA LYS A 185 -15.04 -9.33 -6.41
C LYS A 185 -14.61 -8.19 -7.30
N ILE A 186 -14.66 -8.41 -8.60
CA ILE A 186 -14.52 -7.36 -9.62
C ILE A 186 -15.81 -7.24 -10.41
N GLN A 187 -16.08 -6.05 -10.94
CA GLN A 187 -17.19 -5.82 -11.86
C GLN A 187 -16.71 -5.99 -13.31
N GLY A 188 -17.50 -6.70 -14.10
CA GLY A 188 -17.36 -6.79 -15.55
C GLY A 188 -18.69 -6.52 -16.23
N LEU A 189 -18.66 -6.31 -17.54
CA LEU A 189 -19.86 -6.17 -18.37
C LEU A 189 -20.09 -7.45 -19.16
N ASP A 190 -21.33 -7.95 -19.16
CA ASP A 190 -21.69 -9.04 -20.06
C ASP A 190 -21.64 -8.54 -21.52
N PRO A 191 -20.90 -9.21 -22.42
CA PRO A 191 -20.73 -8.74 -23.79
C PRO A 191 -22.06 -8.70 -24.56
N LYS A 192 -23.04 -9.56 -24.22
CA LYS A 192 -24.34 -9.66 -24.90
C LYS A 192 -25.39 -8.73 -24.29
N SER A 193 -25.61 -8.79 -22.98
CA SER A 193 -26.68 -8.00 -22.33
C SER A 193 -26.24 -6.57 -21.98
N LYS A 194 -24.93 -6.29 -21.96
CA LYS A 194 -24.34 -5.04 -21.46
C LYS A 194 -24.69 -4.74 -19.99
N GLU A 195 -25.11 -5.75 -19.23
CA GLU A 195 -25.39 -5.64 -17.81
C GLU A 195 -24.12 -5.84 -16.98
N ASN A 196 -24.07 -5.21 -15.81
CA ASN A 196 -22.99 -5.41 -14.85
C ASN A 196 -23.07 -6.81 -14.24
N LYS A 197 -21.95 -7.51 -14.25
CA LYS A 197 -21.78 -8.83 -13.66
C LYS A 197 -20.64 -8.80 -12.65
N GLU A 198 -20.90 -9.30 -11.45
CA GLU A 198 -19.85 -9.52 -10.48
C GLU A 198 -19.09 -10.81 -10.80
N ILE A 199 -17.77 -10.73 -10.79
CA ILE A 199 -16.87 -11.87 -10.98
C ILE A 199 -16.14 -12.07 -9.66
N LYS A 200 -16.36 -13.25 -9.06
CA LYS A 200 -15.67 -13.65 -7.84
C LYS A 200 -14.22 -14.00 -8.18
N ILE A 201 -13.28 -13.46 -7.40
CA ILE A 201 -11.88 -13.82 -7.53
C ILE A 201 -11.68 -15.24 -6.97
N SER A 202 -11.28 -16.18 -7.83
CA SER A 202 -11.07 -17.58 -7.46
C SER A 202 -10.23 -18.29 -8.51
N ALA A 203 -9.31 -19.15 -8.08
CA ALA A 203 -8.49 -19.97 -8.97
C ALA A 203 -9.31 -21.00 -9.77
N ASP A 204 -10.42 -21.48 -9.20
CA ASP A 204 -11.29 -22.49 -9.81
C ASP A 204 -12.43 -21.87 -10.65
N GLY A 205 -12.47 -20.55 -10.74
CA GLY A 205 -13.51 -19.82 -11.47
C GLY A 205 -13.33 -19.86 -13.00
N SER A 206 -14.26 -19.24 -13.73
CA SER A 206 -14.10 -19.05 -15.17
C SER A 206 -12.96 -18.07 -15.46
N PHE A 207 -12.15 -18.37 -16.47
CA PHE A 207 -11.02 -17.54 -16.85
C PHE A 207 -11.46 -16.11 -17.15
N THR A 208 -10.92 -15.16 -16.38
CA THR A 208 -11.16 -13.73 -16.53
C THR A 208 -9.83 -13.01 -16.33
N ALA A 209 -9.42 -12.24 -17.34
CA ALA A 209 -8.19 -11.47 -17.29
C ALA A 209 -8.35 -10.11 -17.98
N GLN A 210 -7.51 -9.16 -17.59
CA GLN A 210 -7.44 -7.84 -18.21
C GLN A 210 -6.03 -7.58 -18.71
N VAL A 211 -5.91 -7.28 -20.00
CA VAL A 211 -4.67 -6.75 -20.59
C VAL A 211 -4.52 -5.31 -20.14
N PHE A 212 -3.36 -4.98 -19.57
CA PHE A 212 -3.07 -3.62 -19.10
C PHE A 212 -1.86 -3.00 -19.80
N LYS A 213 -1.00 -3.80 -20.43
CA LYS A 213 0.14 -3.28 -21.19
C LYS A 213 0.48 -4.18 -22.37
N THR A 214 0.89 -3.58 -23.47
CA THR A 214 1.44 -4.29 -24.63
C THR A 214 2.76 -3.62 -24.99
N ILE A 215 3.79 -4.44 -25.15
CA ILE A 215 5.16 -4.00 -25.43
C ILE A 215 5.60 -4.70 -26.73
N LEU A 216 6.19 -3.93 -27.64
CA LEU A 216 6.83 -4.47 -28.82
C LEU A 216 8.31 -4.66 -28.51
N ASP A 217 8.72 -5.92 -28.32
CA ASP A 217 10.09 -6.31 -28.08
C ASP A 217 10.78 -6.72 -29.39
N PRO A 218 12.02 -6.25 -29.67
CA PRO A 218 12.73 -6.58 -30.91
C PRO A 218 13.06 -8.07 -31.10
N TYR A 219 13.16 -8.86 -30.03
CA TYR A 219 13.57 -10.26 -30.06
C TYR A 219 12.39 -11.22 -29.92
N VAL A 220 11.48 -10.92 -28.99
CA VAL A 220 10.34 -11.79 -28.64
C VAL A 220 9.05 -11.39 -29.37
N GLY A 221 9.04 -10.25 -30.06
CA GLY A 221 7.86 -9.72 -30.76
C GLY A 221 6.89 -9.03 -29.80
N GLN A 222 5.59 -9.27 -29.95
CA GLN A 222 4.56 -8.59 -29.14
C GLN A 222 4.36 -9.26 -27.77
N LEU A 223 4.84 -8.62 -26.71
CA LEU A 223 4.58 -9.02 -25.32
C LEU A 223 3.31 -8.36 -24.80
N THR A 224 2.34 -9.17 -24.39
CA THR A 224 1.07 -8.69 -23.82
C THR A 224 1.01 -9.04 -22.34
N LEU A 225 1.03 -8.01 -21.49
CA LEU A 225 0.91 -8.15 -20.05
C LEU A 225 -0.57 -8.05 -19.65
N PHE A 226 -1.02 -9.04 -18.89
CA PHE A 226 -2.37 -9.10 -18.37
C PHE A 226 -2.36 -9.58 -16.93
N ARG A 227 -3.41 -9.22 -16.20
CA ARG A 227 -3.70 -9.76 -14.89
C ARG A 227 -4.84 -10.75 -14.97
N VAL A 228 -4.66 -11.92 -14.34
CA VAL A 228 -5.73 -12.90 -14.13
C VAL A 228 -6.46 -12.55 -12.84
N PHE A 229 -7.79 -12.49 -12.90
CA PHE A 229 -8.67 -12.24 -11.75
C PHE A 229 -9.41 -13.50 -11.30
N SER A 230 -9.77 -14.37 -12.24
CA SER A 230 -10.48 -15.61 -11.96
C SER A 230 -10.05 -16.69 -12.94
N GLY A 231 -10.08 -17.94 -12.50
CA GLY A 231 -9.67 -19.11 -13.25
C GLY A 231 -8.16 -19.21 -13.43
N SER A 232 -7.77 -20.13 -14.29
CA SER A 232 -6.39 -20.37 -14.69
C SER A 232 -6.25 -20.33 -16.20
N LEU A 233 -5.05 -20.01 -16.66
CA LEU A 233 -4.71 -20.02 -18.07
C LEU A 233 -3.53 -20.96 -18.30
N SER A 234 -3.75 -22.01 -19.08
CA SER A 234 -2.71 -23.01 -19.40
C SER A 234 -2.09 -22.73 -20.76
N GLU A 235 -0.86 -23.22 -20.96
CA GLU A 235 -0.20 -23.19 -22.27
C GLU A 235 -1.09 -23.79 -23.36
N ASN A 236 -0.99 -23.25 -24.57
CA ASN A 236 -1.74 -23.67 -25.76
C ASN A 236 -3.27 -23.58 -25.66
N SER A 237 -3.82 -23.00 -24.60
CA SER A 237 -5.26 -22.79 -24.44
C SER A 237 -5.78 -21.69 -25.37
N SER A 238 -7.07 -21.79 -25.68
CA SER A 238 -7.81 -20.74 -26.39
C SER A 238 -8.72 -20.02 -25.41
N PHE A 239 -8.83 -18.72 -25.56
CA PHE A 239 -9.67 -17.86 -24.73
C PHE A 239 -10.47 -16.91 -25.62
N TYR A 240 -11.50 -16.30 -25.04
CA TYR A 240 -12.35 -15.36 -25.75
C TYR A 240 -11.98 -13.93 -25.36
N ASN A 241 -11.67 -13.10 -26.36
CA ASN A 241 -11.46 -11.67 -26.17
C ASN A 241 -12.82 -10.96 -26.24
N SER A 242 -13.38 -10.60 -25.09
CA SER A 242 -14.69 -9.96 -25.00
C SER A 242 -14.75 -8.57 -25.62
N THR A 243 -13.62 -7.87 -25.76
CA THR A 243 -13.56 -6.52 -26.34
C THR A 243 -13.52 -6.55 -27.87
N LYS A 244 -12.90 -7.59 -28.45
CA LYS A 244 -12.82 -7.78 -29.90
C LYS A 244 -13.84 -8.78 -30.45
N GLU A 245 -14.54 -9.48 -29.56
CA GLU A 245 -15.50 -10.54 -29.87
C GLU A 245 -14.91 -11.71 -30.66
N THR A 246 -13.63 -12.01 -30.46
CA THR A 246 -12.89 -13.06 -31.17
C THR A 246 -12.31 -14.12 -30.24
N LYS A 247 -12.10 -15.34 -30.77
CA LYS A 247 -11.28 -16.35 -30.09
C LYS A 247 -9.80 -16.06 -30.37
N GLU A 248 -9.02 -15.98 -29.31
CA GLU A 248 -7.57 -15.84 -29.36
C GLU A 248 -6.92 -17.09 -28.75
N ARG A 249 -5.65 -17.32 -29.08
CA ARG A 249 -4.87 -18.45 -28.56
C ARG A 249 -3.59 -17.91 -27.97
N ILE A 250 -3.16 -18.47 -26.85
CA ILE A 250 -1.83 -18.17 -26.30
C ILE A 250 -0.78 -18.62 -27.32
N GLY A 251 0.02 -17.66 -27.79
CA GLY A 251 1.25 -17.93 -28.52
C GLY A 251 2.31 -18.55 -27.60
N LYS A 252 3.36 -19.12 -28.18
CA LYS A 252 4.55 -19.49 -27.40
C LYS A 252 5.23 -18.26 -26.84
#